data_AF-A0A1I2GNS8-F1
#
_entry.id   AF-A0A1I2GNS8-F1
#
_cell.length_a   1.000
_cell.length_b   1.000
_cell.length_c   1.000
_cell.angle_alpha   90.00
_cell.angle_beta   90.00
_cell.angle_gamma   90.00
#
_symmetry.space_group_name_H-M   'P 1'
#
loop_
_entity.id
_entity.type
_entity.pdbx_description
1 polymer ?
#
loop_
_entity_poly.entity_id
_entity_poly.type
_entity_poly.pdbx_seq_one_letter_code
_entity_poly.pdbx_strand_id
1 'polypeptide(L)'
;MKKVILSVFAIALASCGATSSKSSGTNKLYEVLTQQTTGGANIRFFEILSEPNEIKMLQNDENLKNKISANDVQKSNFIVLNMGEKSTGGYNIGIDNIVETDKNIIITVKETNPEPGSMVTQAFTTPFCVVKINSKKEIIIK
;
A
#
# COMPACT_ATOMS: atom_id res chain seq x y z
N MET A 1 5.55 21.95 -57.74
CA MET A 1 6.88 21.78 -57.12
C MET A 1 6.75 22.03 -55.62
N LYS A 2 7.25 21.10 -54.78
CA LYS A 2 7.48 21.15 -53.31
C LYS A 2 6.19 21.26 -52.44
N LYS A 3 5.58 20.17 -51.94
CA LYS A 3 5.90 19.30 -50.76
C LYS A 3 6.32 20.07 -49.49
N VAL A 4 5.47 20.06 -48.44
CA VAL A 4 5.74 19.83 -46.98
C VAL A 4 4.34 19.66 -46.32
N ILE A 5 3.85 18.46 -45.97
CA ILE A 5 4.15 17.57 -44.83
C ILE A 5 3.54 18.02 -43.48
N LEU A 6 2.72 17.11 -42.90
CA LEU A 6 2.39 16.87 -41.47
C LEU A 6 2.03 18.07 -40.59
N SER A 7 0.93 18.05 -39.86
CA SER A 7 0.86 17.20 -38.66
C SER A 7 -0.57 17.17 -38.10
N VAL A 8 -1.23 16.02 -38.23
CA VAL A 8 -2.36 15.63 -37.37
C VAL A 8 -1.75 15.25 -36.03
N PHE A 9 -1.90 16.09 -35.01
CA PHE A 9 -1.60 15.69 -33.63
C PHE A 9 -2.91 15.30 -32.95
N ALA A 10 -3.30 14.04 -33.16
CA ALA A 10 -4.32 13.38 -32.38
C ALA A 10 -3.77 13.17 -30.97
N ILE A 11 -4.24 13.98 -30.01
CA ILE A 11 -3.96 13.77 -28.60
C ILE A 11 -4.78 12.55 -28.16
N ALA A 12 -4.14 11.39 -28.24
CA ALA A 12 -4.62 10.18 -27.59
C ALA A 12 -4.57 10.43 -26.08
N LEU A 13 -5.73 10.61 -25.46
CA LEU A 13 -5.88 10.49 -24.02
C LEU A 13 -5.56 9.04 -23.66
N ALA A 14 -4.31 8.81 -23.28
CA ALA A 14 -3.88 7.59 -22.63
C ALA A 14 -4.71 7.42 -21.36
N SER A 15 -5.73 6.57 -21.45
CA SER A 15 -6.46 6.05 -20.31
C SER A 15 -5.42 5.44 -19.37
N CYS A 16 -5.22 6.08 -18.21
CA CYS A 16 -4.52 5.46 -17.10
C CYS A 16 -5.27 4.17 -16.76
N GLY A 17 -4.73 3.05 -17.24
CA GLY A 17 -5.14 1.72 -16.82
C GLY A 17 -4.74 1.53 -15.37
N ALA A 18 -5.52 2.11 -14.45
CA ALA A 18 -5.57 1.66 -13.07
C ALA A 18 -6.07 0.21 -13.13
N THR A 19 -5.12 -0.71 -13.17
CA THR A 19 -5.37 -2.15 -13.09
C THR A 19 -5.86 -2.41 -11.67
N SER A 20 -7.15 -2.17 -11.45
CA SER A 20 -7.86 -2.64 -10.28
C SER A 20 -8.04 -4.13 -10.51
N SER A 21 -7.20 -4.93 -9.85
CA SER A 21 -7.35 -6.38 -9.79
C SER A 21 -8.64 -6.73 -9.05
N LYS A 22 -9.77 -6.66 -9.77
CA LYS A 22 -11.02 -7.29 -9.36
C LYS A 22 -10.83 -8.80 -9.43
N SER A 23 -10.67 -9.42 -8.27
CA SER A 23 -10.87 -10.86 -8.10
C SER A 23 -12.10 -11.03 -7.22
N SER A 24 -13.19 -11.41 -7.89
CA SER A 24 -14.41 -11.96 -7.29
C SER A 24 -14.14 -13.37 -6.77
N GLY A 25 -14.71 -13.73 -5.61
CA GLY A 25 -15.07 -15.11 -5.29
C GLY A 25 -13.98 -16.07 -4.78
N THR A 26 -13.25 -15.71 -3.73
CA THR A 26 -12.53 -16.62 -2.81
C THR A 26 -12.13 -15.79 -1.59
N ASN A 27 -12.09 -16.35 -0.37
CA ASN A 27 -11.51 -15.63 0.77
C ASN A 27 -10.05 -15.30 0.43
N LYS A 28 -9.78 -14.06 -0.01
CA LYS A 28 -8.44 -13.61 -0.34
C LYS A 28 -7.57 -13.76 0.90
N LEU A 29 -6.36 -14.29 0.76
CA LEU A 29 -5.40 -14.42 1.86
C LEU A 29 -5.13 -13.07 2.54
N TYR A 30 -5.18 -11.97 1.78
CA TYR A 30 -5.00 -10.62 2.31
C TYR A 30 -5.76 -9.57 1.51
N GLU A 31 -5.82 -8.37 2.09
CA GLU A 31 -6.35 -7.17 1.47
C GLU A 31 -5.49 -5.96 1.85
N VAL A 32 -5.06 -5.15 0.87
CA VAL A 32 -4.45 -3.84 1.13
C VAL A 32 -5.58 -2.85 1.40
N LEU A 33 -5.71 -2.40 2.65
CA LEU A 33 -6.81 -1.53 3.08
C LEU A 33 -6.56 -0.07 2.72
N THR A 34 -5.30 0.37 2.81
CA THR A 34 -4.86 1.69 2.37
C THR A 34 -3.37 1.67 2.03
N GLN A 35 -2.98 2.55 1.12
CA GLN A 35 -1.60 2.84 0.76
C GLN A 35 -1.53 4.32 0.37
N GLN A 36 -0.83 5.12 1.15
CA GLN A 36 -0.81 6.57 1.02
C GLN A 36 0.63 7.08 1.13
N THR A 37 0.91 8.22 0.49
CA THR A 37 2.20 8.90 0.58
C THR A 37 2.28 9.85 1.78
N THR A 38 1.15 10.15 2.42
CA THR A 38 1.05 11.06 3.57
C THR A 38 0.05 10.53 4.58
N GLY A 39 0.17 10.93 5.85
CA GLY A 39 -0.71 10.52 6.95
C GLY A 39 -0.15 9.41 7.82
N GLY A 40 1.05 8.92 7.50
CA GLY A 40 1.83 8.03 8.37
C GLY A 40 2.55 8.78 9.51
N ALA A 41 3.27 8.03 10.33
CA ALA A 41 4.14 8.56 11.39
C ALA A 41 5.48 9.09 10.87
N ASN A 42 6.19 9.83 11.72
CA ASN A 42 7.52 10.37 11.41
C ASN A 42 8.65 9.34 11.54
N ILE A 43 8.42 8.24 12.27
CA ILE A 43 9.41 7.18 12.47
C ILE A 43 9.12 5.97 11.57
N ARG A 44 10.17 5.31 11.10
CA ARG A 44 10.06 4.08 10.31
C ARG A 44 9.78 2.90 11.23
N PHE A 45 8.73 2.13 10.96
CA PHE A 45 8.42 0.90 11.67
C PHE A 45 7.52 -0.02 10.83
N PHE A 46 7.63 -1.32 11.06
CA PHE A 46 6.66 -2.32 10.63
C PHE A 46 6.07 -2.98 11.86
N GLU A 47 4.75 -3.01 11.95
CA GLU A 47 4.07 -3.49 13.14
C GLU A 47 2.94 -4.45 12.75
N ILE A 48 2.83 -5.55 13.49
CA ILE A 48 1.76 -6.54 13.33
C ILE A 48 0.80 -6.32 14.50
N LEU A 49 -0.45 -5.98 14.19
CA LEU A 49 -1.52 -5.76 15.15
C LEU A 49 -2.45 -6.98 15.13
N SER A 50 -2.53 -7.66 16.26
CA SER A 50 -3.26 -8.93 16.40
C SER A 50 -4.35 -8.87 17.48
N GLU A 51 -4.40 -7.81 18.27
CA GLU A 51 -5.34 -7.63 19.38
C GLU A 51 -6.34 -6.48 19.17
N PRO A 52 -7.56 -6.55 19.73
CA PRO A 52 -8.58 -5.51 19.55
C PRO A 52 -8.12 -4.11 19.98
N ASN A 53 -7.29 -4.01 21.02
CA ASN A 53 -6.82 -2.71 21.52
C ASN A 53 -5.77 -2.07 20.61
N GLU A 54 -5.01 -2.87 19.86
CA GLU A 54 -3.94 -2.41 18.96
C GLU A 54 -4.53 -1.78 17.69
N ILE A 55 -5.67 -2.29 17.22
CA ILE A 55 -6.31 -1.81 15.98
C ILE A 55 -7.19 -0.56 16.16
N LYS A 56 -7.36 -0.05 17.38
CA LYS A 56 -8.22 1.13 17.66
C LYS A 56 -7.84 2.35 16.82
N MET A 57 -6.55 2.57 16.61
CA MET A 57 -6.08 3.68 15.76
C MET A 57 -6.53 3.50 14.31
N LEU A 58 -6.45 2.27 13.78
CA LEU A 58 -6.92 1.96 12.43
C LEU A 58 -8.45 2.11 12.31
N GLN A 59 -9.20 1.78 13.36
CA GLN A 59 -10.66 1.92 13.38
C GLN A 59 -11.14 3.37 13.44
N ASN A 60 -10.28 4.30 13.88
CA ASN A 60 -10.61 5.73 13.94
C ASN A 60 -10.09 6.51 12.72
N ASP A 61 -9.28 5.90 11.86
CA ASP A 61 -8.79 6.53 10.64
C ASP A 61 -9.91 6.67 9.60
N GLU A 62 -10.03 7.86 9.00
CA GLU A 62 -11.11 8.18 8.06
C GLU A 62 -11.16 7.25 6.82
N ASN A 63 -10.01 6.74 6.39
CA ASN A 63 -9.90 5.84 5.22
C ASN A 63 -10.11 4.36 5.59
N LEU A 64 -10.14 4.03 6.87
CA LEU A 64 -10.13 2.65 7.39
C LEU A 64 -11.32 2.31 8.31
N LYS A 65 -11.94 3.30 8.97
CA LYS A 65 -12.98 3.10 9.99
C LYS A 65 -14.17 2.21 9.57
N ASN A 66 -14.53 2.24 8.29
CA ASN A 66 -15.63 1.44 7.73
C ASN A 66 -15.17 0.10 7.12
N LYS A 67 -13.87 -0.21 7.19
CA LYS A 67 -13.25 -1.43 6.63
C LYS A 67 -12.78 -2.41 7.70
N ILE A 68 -12.70 -1.98 8.96
CA ILE A 68 -12.12 -2.75 10.06
C ILE A 68 -13.12 -2.84 11.21
N SER A 69 -13.50 -4.06 11.57
CA SER A 69 -14.31 -4.32 12.77
C SER A 69 -13.44 -4.86 13.92
N ALA A 70 -13.88 -4.65 15.16
CA ALA A 70 -13.14 -5.13 16.33
C ALA A 70 -13.02 -6.66 16.36
N ASN A 71 -13.97 -7.37 15.72
CA ASN A 71 -13.97 -8.83 15.65
C ASN A 71 -13.04 -9.39 14.56
N ASP A 72 -12.52 -8.56 13.65
CA ASP A 72 -11.65 -9.03 12.57
C ASP A 72 -10.38 -9.70 13.09
N VAL A 73 -9.86 -9.22 14.22
CA VAL A 73 -8.64 -9.75 14.87
C VAL A 73 -8.75 -11.21 15.33
N GLN A 74 -9.98 -11.73 15.44
CA GLN A 74 -10.21 -13.15 15.76
C GLN A 74 -9.75 -14.08 14.63
N LYS A 75 -9.78 -13.59 13.37
CA LYS A 75 -9.45 -14.38 12.18
C LYS A 75 -8.32 -13.79 11.36
N SER A 76 -7.95 -12.55 11.65
CA SER A 76 -7.02 -11.76 10.86
C SER A 76 -5.97 -11.12 11.73
N ASN A 77 -4.86 -10.76 11.12
CA ASN A 77 -3.89 -9.82 11.65
C ASN A 77 -3.86 -8.59 10.75
N PHE A 78 -3.49 -7.45 11.29
CA PHE A 78 -3.28 -6.22 10.53
C PHE A 78 -1.80 -5.89 10.55
N ILE A 79 -1.31 -5.29 9.47
CA ILE A 79 0.08 -4.88 9.37
C ILE A 79 0.12 -3.43 8.97
N VAL A 80 0.88 -2.64 9.73
CA VAL A 80 1.20 -1.26 9.40
C VAL A 80 2.63 -1.21 8.93
N LEU A 81 2.82 -0.80 7.68
CA LEU A 81 4.12 -0.55 7.08
C LEU A 81 4.32 0.96 6.99
N ASN A 82 5.28 1.52 7.74
CA ASN A 82 5.54 2.95 7.77
C ASN A 82 7.00 3.26 7.40
N MET A 83 7.22 4.19 6.46
CA MET A 83 8.57 4.57 6.01
C MET A 83 9.25 5.64 6.87
N GLY A 84 8.53 6.23 7.82
CA GLY A 84 8.91 7.47 8.49
C GLY A 84 8.81 8.69 7.57
N GLU A 85 9.20 9.85 8.11
CA GLU A 85 9.22 11.09 7.35
C GLU A 85 10.26 11.03 6.20
N LYS A 86 9.86 11.57 5.05
CA LYS A 86 10.72 11.79 3.88
C LYS A 86 10.71 13.26 3.53
N SER A 87 11.85 13.80 3.14
CA SER A 87 12.02 15.22 2.80
C SER A 87 11.44 15.62 1.45
N THR A 88 11.08 14.66 0.61
CA THR A 88 10.50 14.88 -0.72
C THR A 88 9.40 13.86 -1.01
N GLY A 89 8.66 14.08 -2.11
CA GLY A 89 7.76 13.09 -2.69
C GLY A 89 8.50 12.00 -3.48
N GLY A 90 7.74 11.06 -4.05
CA GLY A 90 8.29 9.95 -4.83
C GLY A 90 8.59 8.68 -4.01
N TYR A 91 8.36 8.71 -2.70
CA TYR A 91 8.45 7.56 -1.83
C TYR A 91 7.09 6.86 -1.69
N ASN A 92 7.12 5.54 -1.64
CA ASN A 92 5.93 4.72 -1.40
C ASN A 92 6.32 3.40 -0.73
N ILE A 93 5.40 2.82 0.05
CA ILE A 93 5.58 1.49 0.65
C ILE A 93 4.32 0.68 0.45
N GLY A 94 4.47 -0.62 0.21
CA GLY A 94 3.36 -1.54 0.06
C GLY A 94 3.81 -2.99 0.12
N ILE A 95 2.98 -3.86 -0.41
CA ILE A 95 3.23 -5.30 -0.47
C ILE A 95 3.75 -5.66 -1.86
N ASP A 96 4.89 -6.34 -1.92
CA ASP A 96 5.37 -6.96 -3.16
C ASP A 96 4.72 -8.33 -3.35
N ASN A 97 4.80 -9.18 -2.32
CA ASN A 97 4.30 -10.55 -2.37
C ASN A 97 3.91 -11.05 -0.97
N ILE A 98 2.93 -11.96 -0.92
CA ILE A 98 2.52 -12.66 0.30
C ILE A 98 2.38 -14.15 -0.03
N VAL A 99 3.09 -14.97 0.73
CA VAL A 99 3.10 -16.43 0.57
C VAL A 99 2.64 -17.07 1.88
N GLU A 100 1.56 -17.84 1.81
CA GLU A 100 1.18 -18.73 2.89
C GLU A 100 1.94 -20.05 2.79
N THR A 101 2.56 -20.46 3.90
CA THR A 101 3.18 -21.77 4.08
C THR A 101 2.38 -22.57 5.10
N ASP A 102 2.78 -23.81 5.38
CA ASP A 102 2.12 -24.64 6.40
C ASP A 102 2.12 -23.99 7.79
N LYS A 103 3.19 -23.25 8.12
CA LYS A 103 3.39 -22.66 9.45
C LYS A 103 3.13 -21.15 9.48
N ASN A 104 3.59 -20.44 8.44
CA ASN A 104 3.80 -19.00 8.49
C ASN A 104 3.19 -18.29 7.27
N ILE A 105 2.87 -17.00 7.43
CA ILE A 105 2.65 -16.06 6.33
C ILE A 105 3.94 -15.26 6.14
N ILE A 106 4.54 -15.38 4.96
CA ILE A 106 5.76 -14.65 4.60
C ILE A 106 5.36 -13.47 3.72
N ILE A 107 5.73 -12.27 4.15
CA ILE A 107 5.38 -11.02 3.50
C ILE A 107 6.65 -10.35 3.02
N THR A 108 6.69 -10.02 1.75
CA THR A 108 7.77 -9.25 1.14
C THR A 108 7.29 -7.82 0.95
N VAL A 109 7.99 -6.87 1.58
CA VAL A 109 7.64 -5.45 1.50
C VAL A 109 8.24 -4.82 0.24
N LYS A 110 7.46 -3.99 -0.44
CA LYS A 110 7.93 -3.16 -1.54
C LYS A 110 8.12 -1.74 -1.06
N GLU A 111 9.37 -1.29 -0.95
CA GLU A 111 9.70 0.12 -0.81
C GLU A 111 10.04 0.70 -2.19
N THR A 112 9.40 1.81 -2.55
CA THR A 112 9.68 2.58 -3.77
C THR A 112 10.35 3.87 -3.36
N ASN A 113 11.54 4.12 -3.90
CA ASN A 113 12.29 5.36 -3.73
C ASN A 113 12.28 6.13 -5.07
N PRO A 114 12.36 7.46 -5.05
CA PRO A 114 12.54 8.22 -6.28
C PRO A 114 13.87 7.85 -6.94
N GLU A 115 13.88 7.80 -8.27
CA GLU A 115 15.10 7.52 -9.03
C GLU A 115 16.12 8.65 -8.84
N PRO A 116 17.43 8.35 -8.80
CA PRO A 116 18.46 9.38 -8.73
C PRO A 116 18.32 10.41 -9.85
N GLY A 117 18.24 11.70 -9.48
CA GLY A 117 18.10 12.80 -10.44
C GLY A 117 16.70 12.99 -11.04
N SER A 118 15.71 12.20 -10.62
CA SER A 118 14.32 12.42 -11.01
C SER A 118 13.76 13.71 -10.40
N MET A 119 12.86 14.37 -11.14
CA MET A 119 12.11 15.51 -10.63
C MET A 119 11.07 15.01 -9.61
N VAL A 120 11.22 15.44 -8.35
CA VAL A 120 10.30 15.08 -7.27
C VAL A 120 9.66 16.32 -6.65
N THR A 121 8.47 16.14 -6.06
CA THR A 121 7.82 17.18 -5.26
C THR A 121 8.67 17.53 -4.04
N GLN A 122 8.91 18.83 -3.83
CA GLN A 122 9.67 19.35 -2.69
C GLN A 122 8.72 19.59 -1.49
N ALA A 123 8.29 18.51 -0.83
CA ALA A 123 7.46 18.56 0.36
C ALA A 123 7.72 17.35 1.25
N PHE A 124 7.60 17.53 2.57
CA PHE A 124 7.68 16.42 3.52
C PHE A 124 6.51 15.45 3.32
N THR A 125 6.81 14.14 3.35
CA THR A 125 5.82 13.08 3.19
C THR A 125 6.00 12.01 4.27
N THR A 126 4.94 11.25 4.55
CA THR A 126 4.96 10.13 5.53
C THR A 126 4.28 8.89 4.94
N PRO A 127 4.95 8.19 4.00
CA PRO A 127 4.34 7.07 3.29
C PRO A 127 4.03 5.88 4.22
N PHE A 128 2.84 5.31 4.05
CA PHE A 128 2.42 4.15 4.82
C PHE A 128 1.45 3.26 4.05
N CYS A 129 1.37 2.00 4.47
CA CYS A 129 0.43 1.01 3.97
C CYS A 129 -0.16 0.21 5.14
N VAL A 130 -1.46 -0.08 5.08
CA VAL A 130 -2.15 -0.97 6.04
C VAL A 130 -2.74 -2.14 5.30
N VAL A 131 -2.46 -3.34 5.79
CA VAL A 131 -2.83 -4.60 5.16
C VAL A 131 -3.55 -5.49 6.17
N LYS A 132 -4.67 -6.08 5.75
CA LYS A 132 -5.37 -7.14 6.49
C LYS A 132 -4.91 -8.49 5.97
N ILE A 133 -4.40 -9.33 6.84
CA ILE A 133 -4.03 -10.72 6.56
C ILE A 133 -5.11 -11.61 7.15
N ASN A 134 -5.85 -12.34 6.33
CA ASN A 134 -6.95 -13.23 6.76
C ASN A 134 -6.41 -14.58 7.26
N SER A 135 -5.44 -14.55 8.18
CA SER A 135 -4.83 -15.72 8.82
C SER A 135 -4.28 -15.35 10.20
N LYS A 136 -4.23 -16.33 11.11
CA LYS A 136 -3.60 -16.21 12.44
C LYS A 136 -2.25 -16.94 12.53
N LYS A 137 -1.74 -17.47 11.41
CA LYS A 137 -0.38 -18.02 11.35
C LYS A 137 0.66 -16.96 11.71
N GLU A 138 1.83 -17.41 12.16
CA GLU A 138 2.97 -16.52 12.44
C GLU A 138 3.30 -15.70 11.18
N ILE A 139 3.49 -14.39 11.35
CA ILE A 139 3.81 -13.47 10.25
C ILE A 139 5.31 -13.16 10.28
N ILE A 140 5.97 -13.38 9.15
CA ILE A 140 7.37 -13.00 8.93
C ILE A 140 7.40 -11.92 7.85
N ILE A 141 7.94 -10.75 8.20
CA ILE A 141 8.13 -9.64 7.27
C ILE A 141 9.58 -9.67 6.78
N LYS A 142 9.77 -9.68 5.46
CA LYS A 142 11.06 -9.63 4.76
C LYS A 142 11.24 -8.31 4.04
#